data_AF-A0A8I0PHE5-F1
#
_entry.id   AF-A0A8I0PHE5-F1
#
_cell.length_a   1.000
_cell.length_b   1.000
_cell.length_c   1.000
_cell.angle_alpha   90.00
_cell.angle_beta   90.00
_cell.angle_gamma   90.00
#
_symmetry.space_group_name_H-M   'P 1'
#
loop_
_entity.id
_entity.type
_entity.pdbx_description
1 polymer ?
#
loop_
_entity_poly.entity_id
_entity_poly.type
_entity_poly.pdbx_seq_one_letter_code
_entity_poly.pdbx_strand_id
1 'polypeptide(L)' 'MLEAKRLLAHGDETAAQISDHLGFVTTSQFNKYFMQRTGRSPIDFRREIRGQATSEWPT' A
#
# COMPACT_ATOMS: atom_id res chain seq x y z
N MET A 1 7.27 -8.01 1.46
CA MET A 1 7.25 -6.78 0.62
C MET A 1 6.42 -6.95 -0.64
N LEU A 2 6.63 -8.00 -1.44
CA LEU A 2 5.79 -8.27 -2.63
C LEU A 2 4.30 -8.37 -2.27
N GLU A 3 3.97 -9.15 -1.24
CA GLU A 3 2.58 -9.31 -0.81
C GLU A 3 1.95 -8.00 -0.34
N ALA A 4 2.64 -7.23 0.51
CA ALA A 4 2.18 -5.90 0.93
C ALA A 4 1.87 -4.97 -0.26
N LYS A 5 2.71 -4.96 -1.30
CA LYS A 5 2.46 -4.17 -2.51
C LYS A 5 1.26 -4.68 -3.28
N ARG A 6 1.10 -6.00 -3.42
CA ARG A 6 -0.04 -6.63 -4.11
C ARG A 6 -1.35 -6.28 -3.43
N LEU A 7 -1.43 -6.46 -2.11
CA LEU A 7 -2.62 -6.16 -1.33
C LEU A 7 -2.96 -4.66 -1.39
N LEU A 8 -1.96 -3.78 -1.29
CA LEU A 8 -2.20 -2.34 -1.42
C LEU A 8 -2.64 -1.91 -2.82
N ALA A 9 -2.13 -2.54 -3.87
CA ALA A 9 -2.45 -2.19 -5.26
C ALA A 9 -3.85 -2.69 -5.67
N HIS A 10 -4.17 -3.93 -5.32
CA HIS A 10 -5.31 -4.65 -5.89
C HIS A 10 -6.38 -5.06 -4.87
N GLY A 11 -6.09 -4.99 -3.57
CA GLY A 11 -7.02 -5.34 -2.51
C GLY A 11 -7.62 -4.12 -1.83
N ASP A 12 -8.81 -4.25 -1.27
CA ASP A 12 -9.52 -3.16 -0.57
C ASP A 12 -9.21 -3.09 0.92
N GLU A 13 -8.25 -3.89 1.37
CA GLU A 13 -7.80 -3.92 2.74
C GLU A 13 -7.11 -2.60 3.13
N THR A 14 -7.42 -2.15 4.33
CA THR A 14 -6.75 -1.01 4.96
C THR A 14 -5.30 -1.36 5.32
N ALA A 15 -4.48 -0.34 5.56
CA ALA A 15 -3.11 -0.56 6.03
C ALA A 15 -3.05 -1.32 7.38
N ALA A 16 -4.10 -1.18 8.21
CA ALA A 16 -4.22 -1.93 9.47
C ALA A 16 -4.52 -3.41 9.22
N GLN A 17 -5.49 -3.73 8.35
CA GLN A 17 -5.78 -5.13 7.99
C GLN A 17 -4.58 -5.82 7.33
N ILE A 18 -3.88 -5.12 6.44
CA ILE A 18 -2.65 -5.64 5.82
C ILE A 18 -1.54 -5.82 6.86
N SER A 19 -1.44 -4.92 7.84
CA SER A 19 -0.50 -5.07 8.97
C SER A 19 -0.79 -6.35 9.75
N ASP A 20 -2.05 -6.58 10.12
CA ASP A 20 -2.48 -7.76 10.87
C ASP A 20 -2.24 -9.05 10.05
N HIS A 21 -2.60 -9.04 8.76
CA HIS A 21 -2.41 -10.16 7.84
C HIS A 21 -0.93 -10.56 7.68
N LEU A 22 -0.03 -9.58 7.69
CA LEU A 22 1.41 -9.79 7.56
C LEU A 22 2.12 -10.04 8.90
N GLY A 23 1.38 -10.12 10.02
CA GLY A 23 1.91 -10.46 11.34
C GLY A 23 2.66 -9.32 12.03
N PHE A 24 2.40 -8.06 11.67
CA PHE A 24 2.96 -6.93 12.39
C PHE A 24 2.20 -6.68 13.70
N VAL A 25 2.93 -6.28 14.74
CA VAL A 25 2.34 -6.04 16.07
C VAL A 25 1.46 -4.78 16.05
N THR A 26 1.81 -3.80 15.20
CA THR A 26 1.04 -2.56 15.04
C THR A 26 1.11 -2.05 13.61
N THR A 27 0.05 -1.36 13.19
CA THR A 27 -0.01 -0.64 11.90
C THR A 27 1.14 0.33 11.71
N SER A 28 1.58 1.01 12.78
CA SER A 28 2.71 1.94 12.72
C SER A 28 4.03 1.25 12.42
N GLN A 29 4.24 0.03 12.91
CA GLN A 29 5.42 -0.78 12.59
C GLN A 29 5.42 -1.16 11.11
N PHE A 30 4.27 -1.61 10.60
CA PHE A 30 4.08 -1.88 9.18
C PHE A 30 4.36 -0.64 8.33
N ASN A 31 3.78 0.51 8.66
CA ASN A 31 3.96 1.75 7.91
C ASN A 31 5.43 2.16 7.82
N LYS A 32 6.17 2.10 8.95
CA LYS A 32 7.62 2.39 8.98
C LYS A 32 8.40 1.39 8.14
N TYR A 33 8.15 0.10 8.31
CA TYR A 33 8.81 -0.96 7.55
C TYR A 33 8.57 -0.80 6.04
N PHE A 34 7.33 -0.51 5.65
CA PHE A 34 6.96 -0.32 4.26
C PHE A 34 7.69 0.89 3.67
N MET A 35 7.63 2.04 4.34
CA MET A 35 8.30 3.26 3.91
C MET A 35 9.83 3.09 3.79
N GLN A 36 10.47 2.41 4.75
CA GLN A 36 11.92 2.13 4.68
C GLN A 36 12.32 1.29 3.47
N ARG A 37 11.43 0.45 2.96
CA ARG A 37 11.71 -0.48 1.86
C ARG A 37 11.25 0.02 0.51
N THR A 38 10.23 0.88 0.46
CA THR A 38 9.63 1.38 -0.79
C THR A 38 9.88 2.86 -1.04
N GLY A 39 10.36 3.59 -0.03
CA GLY A 39 10.56 5.03 -0.04
C GLY A 39 9.29 5.86 0.13
N ARG A 40 8.13 5.22 0.34
CA ARG A 40 6.81 5.89 0.33
C ARG A 40 5.84 5.19 1.29
N SER A 41 4.87 5.92 1.80
CA SER A 41 3.88 5.34 2.73
C SER A 41 2.94 4.36 2.01
N PRO A 42 2.32 3.40 2.72
CA PRO A 42 1.33 2.50 2.12
C PRO A 42 0.16 3.22 1.44
N ILE A 43 -0.28 4.35 2.00
CA ILE A 43 -1.40 5.11 1.44
C ILE A 43 -0.99 5.87 0.17
N ASP A 44 0.21 6.47 0.15
CA ASP A 44 0.72 7.14 -1.05
C ASP A 44 0.95 6.14 -2.18
N PHE A 45 1.52 4.98 -1.85
CA PHE A 45 1.69 3.88 -2.81
C PHE A 45 0.34 3.43 -3.40
N ARG A 46 -0.69 3.25 -2.57
CA ARG A 46 -2.03 2.91 -3.05
C ARG A 46 -2.61 3.98 -3.97
N ARG A 47 -2.51 5.25 -3.58
CA ARG A 47 -3.05 6.38 -4.35
C ARG A 47 -2.36 6.50 -5.71
N GLU A 48 -1.05 6.28 -5.76
CA GLU A 48 -0.29 6.30 -7.01
C GLU A 48 -0.72 5.17 -7.95
N ILE A 49 -0.71 3.93 -7.47
CA ILE A 49 -1.03 2.77 -8.32
C ILE A 49 -2.49 2.79 -8.78
N ARG A 50 -3.43 3.19 -7.91
CA ARG A 50 -4.85 3.28 -8.27
C ARG A 50 -5.20 4.57 -9.04
N GLY A 51 -4.50 5.66 -8.79
CA GLY A 51 -4.68 6.93 -9.51
C GLY A 51 -4.10 6.89 -10.93
N GLN A 52 -3.08 6.07 -11.18
CA GLN A 52 -2.59 5.77 -12.53
C GLN A 52 -3.60 4.98 -13.39
N ALA A 53 -4.59 4.31 -12.77
CA ALA A 53 -5.62 3.58 -13.50
C ALA A 53 -6.72 4.50 -14.12
N THR A 54 -6.68 5.81 -13.86
CA THR A 54 -7.68 6.77 -14.36
C THR A 54 -7.10 7.96 -15.13
N SER A 55 -5.90 7.83 -15.68
CA SER A 55 -5.34 8.83 -16.60
C SER A 55 -5.08 8.23 -17.98
N GLU A 56 -6.13 7.72 -18.61
CA GLU A 56 -6.23 7.71 -20.07
C GLU A 56 -7.04 8.95 -20.47
N TRP A 57 -6.44 9.75 -21.35
CA TRP A 57 -6.78 11.14 -21.67
C TRP A 57 -8.18 11.36 -22.28
N PRO A 58 -8.75 12.59 -22.15
CA PRO A 58 -9.80 13.06 -23.04
C PRO A 58 -9.20 13.51 -24.38
N THR A 59 -9.71 13.01 -25.50
CA THR A 59 -9.75 13.74 -26.78
C THR A 59 -10.98 13.32 -27.56
#